data_AF-A0A0S8H5T3-F1
#
_entry.id   AF-A0A0S8H5T3-F1
#
_cell.length_a   1.000
_cell.length_b   1.000
_cell.length_c   1.000
_cell.angle_alpha   90.00
_cell.angle_beta   90.00
_cell.angle_gamma   90.00
#
_symmetry.space_group_name_H-M   'P 1'
#
loop_
_entity.id
_entity.type
_entity.pdbx_description
1 polymer ?
#
loop_
_entity_poly.entity_id
_entity_poly.type
_entity_poly.pdbx_seq_one_letter_code
_entity_poly.pdbx_strand_id
1 'polypeptide(L)'
;MQFANPEFFWLLVLLAPMIFWYIWKNRDAYATLQMSTSKGFSGSDRTIKYYLRHFLFVIRILVIILVIIVLARPQSVNRWQDEMTEGIDIVIVLDISSSMLAQDLKPNRLESSKNVAMEFISGRRNDRIGLV
;
A
#
# COMPACT_ATOMS: atom_id res chain seq x y z
N MET A 1 -0.89 0.31 -0.66
CA MET A 1 -0.52 1.35 0.33
C MET A 1 0.43 0.74 1.32
N GLN A 2 1.56 1.40 1.56
CA GLN A 2 2.55 0.98 2.55
C GLN A 2 2.72 2.13 3.55
N PHE A 3 2.72 1.82 4.85
CA PHE A 3 3.03 2.81 5.88
C PHE A 3 4.55 2.86 6.07
N ALA A 4 5.12 4.06 6.07
CA ALA A 4 6.56 4.22 6.24
C ALA A 4 7.00 3.89 7.67
N ASN A 5 6.16 4.20 8.66
CA ASN A 5 6.47 4.02 10.09
C ASN A 5 5.28 3.37 10.82
N PRO A 6 5.09 2.03 10.69
CA PRO A 6 3.98 1.34 11.36
C PRO A 6 4.08 1.36 12.89
N GLU A 7 5.27 1.59 13.45
CA GLU A 7 5.50 1.61 14.91
C GLU A 7 4.69 2.68 15.64
N PHE A 8 4.27 3.76 14.97
CA PHE A 8 3.44 4.79 15.59
C PHE A 8 2.05 4.30 15.98
N PHE A 9 1.57 3.16 15.47
CA PHE A 9 0.32 2.55 15.93
C PHE A 9 0.38 2.10 17.40
N TRP A 10 1.57 1.87 17.97
CA TRP A 10 1.72 1.62 19.41
C TRP A 10 1.22 2.78 20.27
N LEU A 11 1.19 4.01 19.74
CA LEU A 11 0.62 5.16 20.45
C LEU A 11 -0.89 5.03 20.69
N LEU A 12 -1.60 4.17 19.94
CA LEU A 12 -3.01 3.87 20.21
C LEU A 12 -3.18 3.17 21.56
N VAL A 13 -2.18 2.44 22.05
CA VAL A 13 -2.22 1.83 23.39
C VAL A 13 -2.35 2.90 24.47
N LEU A 14 -1.81 4.10 24.25
CA LEU A 14 -1.91 5.23 25.19
C LEU A 14 -3.33 5.83 25.26
N LEU A 15 -4.20 5.56 24.28
CA LEU A 15 -5.61 5.93 24.35
C LEU A 15 -6.39 5.09 25.36
N ALA A 16 -6.03 3.81 25.55
CA ALA A 16 -6.70 2.93 26.50
C ALA A 16 -6.67 3.45 27.96
N PRO A 17 -5.51 3.84 28.54
CA PRO A 17 -5.47 4.43 29.88
C PRO A 17 -6.16 5.80 29.93
N MET A 18 -6.13 6.60 28.85
CA MET A 18 -6.85 7.88 28.79
C MET A 18 -8.37 7.69 28.86
N ILE A 19 -8.91 6.72 28.12
CA ILE A 19 -10.33 6.34 28.14
C ILE A 19 -10.70 5.75 29.51
N PHE A 20 -9.87 4.86 30.05
CA PHE A 20 -10.07 4.28 31.37
C PHE A 20 -10.11 5.35 32.46
N TRP A 21 -9.16 6.30 32.44
CA TRP A 21 -9.14 7.43 33.37
C TRP A 21 -10.38 8.32 33.23
N TYR A 22 -10.83 8.58 32.00
CA TYR A 22 -12.05 9.36 31.77
C TYR A 22 -13.29 8.68 32.35
N ILE A 23 -13.43 7.36 32.15
CA ILE A 23 -14.55 6.56 32.69
C ILE A 23 -14.48 6.49 34.21
N TRP A 24 -13.29 6.26 34.78
CA TRP A 24 -13.10 6.19 36.23
C TRP A 24 -13.39 7.53 36.91
N LYS A 25 -12.85 8.63 36.38
CA LYS A 25 -13.10 9.98 36.89
C LYS A 25 -14.58 10.39 36.81
N ASN A 26 -15.27 9.99 35.75
CA ASN A 26 -16.70 10.27 35.60
C ASN A 26 -17.59 9.32 36.43
N ARG A 27 -17.08 8.18 36.91
CA ARG A 27 -17.77 7.33 37.89
C ARG A 27 -17.82 8.00 39.26
N ASP A 28 -16.74 8.66 39.67
CA ASP A 28 -16.65 9.30 40.99
C ASP A 28 -17.35 10.68 41.05
N ALA A 29 -17.70 11.27 39.90
CA ALA A 29 -18.49 12.50 39.85
C ALA A 29 -19.94 12.34 40.38
N TYR A 30 -20.40 11.10 40.58
CA TYR A 30 -21.70 10.76 41.16
C TYR A 30 -21.60 10.10 42.54
N ALA A 31 -20.38 9.96 43.09
CA ALA A 31 -20.19 9.41 44.42
C ALA A 31 -20.55 10.48 45.47
N THR A 32 -21.82 10.44 45.89
CA THR A 32 -22.27 10.88 47.21
C THR A 32 -22.19 12.38 47.47
N LEU A 33 -22.97 13.18 46.74
CA LEU A 33 -23.60 14.32 47.43
C LEU A 33 -24.63 13.74 48.41
N GLN A 34 -24.22 13.48 49.64
CA GLN A 34 -25.15 13.30 50.76
C GLN A 34 -25.89 14.64 50.95
N MET A 35 -26.94 14.87 50.16
CA MET A 35 -27.90 15.93 50.41
C MET A 35 -29.11 15.36 51.14
N SER A 36 -29.28 15.77 52.40
CA SER A 36 -30.37 15.36 53.31
C SER A 36 -31.77 15.85 52.91
N THR A 37 -32.03 16.14 51.62
CA THR A 37 -33.38 16.49 51.14
C THR A 37 -33.51 16.12 49.66
N SER A 38 -34.41 15.18 49.37
CA SER A 38 -34.74 14.68 48.04
C SER A 38 -35.82 15.49 47.31
N LYS A 39 -36.17 16.69 47.79
CA LYS A 39 -37.30 17.48 47.24
C LYS A 39 -36.95 18.53 46.17
N GLY A 40 -35.67 18.70 45.81
CA GLY A 40 -35.23 19.73 44.87
C GLY A 40 -34.65 19.25 43.54
N PHE A 41 -34.54 17.93 43.32
CA PHE A 41 -33.80 17.37 42.18
C PHE A 41 -34.54 16.24 41.45
N SER A 42 -35.87 16.17 41.54
CA SER A 42 -36.69 15.21 40.80
C SER A 42 -36.91 15.63 39.33
N GLY A 43 -35.87 16.13 38.67
CA GLY A 43 -35.98 16.69 37.32
C GLY A 43 -34.70 17.34 36.80
N SER A 44 -33.52 16.77 37.09
CA SER A 44 -32.35 17.16 36.31
C SER A 44 -32.41 16.41 34.97
N ASP A 45 -33.20 16.96 34.05
CA ASP A 45 -33.15 16.55 32.66
C ASP A 45 -31.70 16.57 32.22
N ARG A 46 -31.25 15.46 31.62
CA ARG A 46 -29.89 15.31 31.06
C ARG A 46 -29.67 16.44 30.07
N THR A 47 -29.15 17.56 30.56
CA THR A 47 -29.06 18.81 29.84
C THR A 47 -28.16 18.58 28.63
N ILE A 48 -28.41 19.25 27.51
CA ILE A 48 -27.59 19.19 26.29
C ILE A 48 -26.08 19.28 26.59
N LYS A 49 -25.71 20.06 27.62
CA LYS A 49 -24.34 20.20 28.15
C LYS A 49 -23.69 18.87 28.59
N TYR A 50 -24.46 17.89 29.06
CA TYR A 50 -23.98 16.55 29.42
C TYR A 50 -23.57 15.76 28.17
N TYR A 51 -24.42 15.71 27.15
CA TYR A 51 -24.09 15.07 25.87
C TYR A 51 -22.95 15.77 25.15
N LEU A 52 -22.93 17.11 25.19
CA LEU A 52 -21.89 17.92 24.57
C LEU A 52 -20.51 17.66 25.19
N ARG A 53 -20.44 17.41 26.51
CA ARG A 53 -19.19 17.06 27.20
C ARG A 53 -18.60 15.74 26.68
N HIS A 54 -19.42 14.70 26.52
CA HIS A 54 -18.97 13.40 26.01
C HIS A 54 -18.64 13.49 24.51
N PHE A 55 -19.41 14.27 23.75
CA PHE A 55 -19.15 14.53 22.34
C PHE A 55 -17.78 15.20 22.11
N LEU A 56 -17.43 16.21 22.90
CA LEU A 56 -16.11 16.85 22.85
C LEU A 56 -14.97 15.86 23.16
N PHE A 57 -15.20 14.93 24.09
CA PHE A 57 -14.22 13.90 24.41
C PHE A 57 -14.01 12.91 23.25
N VAL A 58 -15.10 12.47 22.61
CA VAL A 58 -15.04 11.60 21.42
C VAL A 58 -14.31 12.29 20.27
N ILE A 59 -14.61 13.56 20.01
CA ILE A 59 -13.89 14.35 19.00
C ILE A 59 -12.39 14.41 19.31
N ARG A 60 -12.02 14.64 20.58
CA ARG A 60 -10.61 14.69 20.98
C ARG A 60 -9.89 13.37 20.71
N ILE A 61 -10.52 12.23 20.99
CA ILE A 61 -9.96 10.90 20.68
C ILE A 61 -9.80 10.73 19.17
N LEU A 62 -10.82 11.11 18.40
CA LEU A 62 -10.81 10.99 16.94
C LEU A 62 -9.66 11.82 16.34
N VAL A 63 -9.45 13.05 16.82
CA VAL A 63 -8.32 13.90 16.41
C VAL A 63 -6.99 13.22 16.71
N ILE A 64 -6.81 12.62 17.89
CA ILE A 64 -5.57 11.91 18.24
C ILE A 64 -5.34 10.72 17.30
N ILE A 65 -6.37 9.94 16.98
CA ILE A 65 -6.28 8.83 16.04
C ILE A 65 -5.85 9.32 14.65
N LEU A 66 -6.45 10.41 14.16
CA LEU A 66 -6.06 10.99 12.87
C LEU A 66 -4.62 11.46 12.85
N VAL A 67 -4.15 12.10 13.93
CA VAL A 67 -2.74 12.51 14.08
C VAL A 67 -1.81 11.29 14.03
N ILE A 68 -2.15 10.19 14.71
CA ILE A 68 -1.37 8.95 14.68
C ILE A 68 -1.31 8.38 13.26
N ILE A 69 -2.43 8.37 12.53
CA ILE A 69 -2.47 7.90 11.13
C ILE A 69 -1.58 8.76 10.23
N VAL A 70 -1.60 10.09 10.42
CA VAL A 70 -0.73 11.01 9.68
C VAL A 70 0.75 10.76 10.00
N LEU A 71 1.10 10.52 11.27
CA LEU A 71 2.46 10.19 11.70
C LEU A 71 2.96 8.84 11.16
N ALA A 72 2.07 7.86 11.05
CA ALA A 72 2.37 6.57 10.41
C ALA A 72 2.70 6.73 8.91
N ARG A 73 2.42 7.92 8.34
CA ARG A 73 2.78 8.37 7.00
C ARG A 73 2.33 7.35 5.95
N PRO A 74 1.03 7.31 5.59
CA PRO A 74 0.54 6.47 4.51
C PRO A 74 1.21 6.88 3.21
N GLN A 75 1.86 5.95 2.52
CA GLN A 75 2.46 6.19 1.22
C GLN A 75 1.73 5.37 0.15
N SER A 76 1.34 6.06 -0.92
CA SER A 76 0.95 5.40 -2.17
C SER A 76 2.20 5.28 -3.03
N VAL A 77 2.88 4.14 -2.92
CA VAL A 77 4.05 3.86 -3.74
C VAL A 77 3.55 3.41 -5.11
N ASN A 78 3.56 4.32 -6.08
CA ASN A 78 3.50 3.94 -7.48
C ASN A 78 4.89 3.44 -7.85
N ARG A 79 5.10 2.12 -7.76
CA ARG A 79 6.22 1.50 -8.47
C ARG A 79 5.88 1.59 -9.94
N TRP A 80 6.37 2.65 -10.59
CA TRP A 80 6.68 2.58 -12.01
C TRP A 80 7.75 1.51 -12.11
N GLN A 81 7.30 0.29 -12.38
CA GLN A 81 8.20 -0.75 -12.83
C GLN A 81 8.52 -0.32 -14.25
N ASP A 82 9.53 0.54 -14.39
CA ASP A 82 10.18 0.72 -15.66
C ASP A 82 10.73 -0.67 -15.98
N GLU A 83 9.98 -1.41 -16.81
CA GLU A 83 10.46 -2.56 -17.57
C GLU A 83 11.54 -2.01 -18.50
N MET A 84 12.66 -1.59 -17.92
CA MET A 84 13.88 -1.25 -18.62
C MET A 84 14.44 -2.59 -19.05
N THR A 85 13.81 -3.18 -20.07
CA THR A 85 14.31 -4.37 -20.71
C THR A 85 15.60 -3.94 -21.38
N GLU A 86 16.72 -4.19 -20.70
CA GLU A 86 18.05 -4.07 -21.28
C GLU A 86 18.11 -5.04 -22.46
N GLY A 87 17.99 -4.50 -23.66
CA GLY A 87 18.25 -5.25 -24.88
C GLY A 87 19.73 -5.54 -25.01
N ILE A 88 20.08 -6.69 -25.57
CA ILE A 88 21.47 -7.06 -25.86
C ILE A 88 21.79 -6.88 -27.35
N ASP A 89 23.08 -6.69 -27.66
CA ASP A 89 23.57 -6.66 -29.04
C ASP A 89 23.86 -8.09 -29.52
N ILE A 90 23.23 -8.52 -30.62
CA ILE A 90 23.34 -9.86 -31.19
C ILE A 90 23.85 -9.75 -32.62
N VAL A 91 24.91 -10.50 -32.97
CA VAL A 91 25.39 -10.62 -34.35
C VAL A 91 25.14 -12.03 -34.85
N ILE A 92 24.31 -12.16 -35.88
CA ILE A 92 24.03 -13.42 -36.56
C ILE A 92 25.01 -13.55 -37.72
N VAL A 93 25.69 -14.69 -37.84
CA VAL A 93 26.57 -14.99 -38.97
C VAL A 93 25.94 -16.12 -39.78
N LEU A 94 25.65 -15.88 -41.06
CA LEU A 94 25.06 -16.89 -41.95
C LEU A 94 26.08 -17.35 -42.99
N ASP A 95 26.36 -18.65 -43.00
CA ASP A 95 27.19 -19.26 -44.05
C ASP A 95 26.42 -19.31 -45.38
N ILE A 96 27.10 -18.97 -46.47
CA ILE A 96 26.61 -19.02 -47.86
C ILE A 96 27.39 -20.03 -48.72
N SER A 97 28.16 -20.92 -48.08
CA SER A 97 28.91 -21.98 -48.77
C SER A 97 27.99 -22.92 -49.57
N SER A 98 28.55 -23.61 -50.57
CA SER A 98 27.79 -24.57 -51.39
C SER A 98 27.15 -25.68 -50.55
N SER A 99 27.70 -25.98 -49.38
CA SER A 99 27.14 -26.96 -48.44
C SER A 99 25.79 -26.53 -47.87
N MET A 100 25.49 -25.23 -47.86
CA MET A 100 24.22 -24.68 -47.39
C MET A 100 23.07 -24.82 -48.40
N LEU A 101 23.39 -25.17 -49.66
CA LEU A 101 22.40 -25.52 -50.68
C LEU A 101 21.96 -26.99 -50.61
N ALA A 102 22.51 -27.77 -49.67
CA ALA A 102 22.07 -29.14 -49.42
C ALA A 102 20.58 -29.17 -49.02
N GLN A 103 19.86 -30.18 -49.51
CA GLN A 103 18.41 -30.36 -49.34
C GLN A 103 18.06 -31.42 -48.28
N ASP A 104 18.99 -31.70 -47.37
CA ASP A 104 18.72 -32.55 -46.20
C ASP A 104 17.70 -31.90 -45.24
N LEU A 105 17.62 -30.56 -45.27
CA LEU A 105 16.51 -29.77 -44.76
C LEU A 105 15.72 -29.18 -45.93
N LYS A 106 14.39 -29.24 -45.89
CA LYS A 106 13.53 -28.63 -46.93
C LYS A 106 13.37 -27.12 -46.65
N PRO A 107 13.46 -26.24 -47.66
CA PRO A 107 13.83 -26.52 -49.06
C PRO A 107 15.35 -26.64 -49.29
N ASN A 108 16.18 -25.96 -48.51
CA ASN A 108 17.62 -26.20 -48.35
C ASN A 108 18.07 -25.63 -46.99
N ARG A 109 19.28 -25.96 -46.53
CA ARG A 109 19.80 -25.50 -45.22
C ARG A 109 19.81 -23.98 -45.09
N LEU A 110 20.12 -23.25 -46.16
CA LEU A 110 20.16 -21.79 -46.17
C LEU A 110 18.78 -21.18 -45.89
N GLU A 111 17.75 -21.61 -46.62
CA GLU A 111 16.37 -21.15 -46.43
C GLU A 111 15.81 -21.56 -45.07
N SER A 112 16.12 -22.78 -44.60
CA SER A 112 15.76 -23.20 -43.25
C SER A 112 16.42 -22.31 -42.19
N SER A 113 17.70 -21.97 -42.35
CA SER A 113 18.42 -21.08 -41.41
C SER A 113 17.86 -19.66 -41.40
N LYS A 114 17.46 -19.15 -42.57
CA LYS A 114 16.80 -17.85 -42.70
C LYS A 114 15.44 -17.81 -41.98
N ASN A 115 14.65 -18.88 -42.10
CA ASN A 115 13.36 -18.99 -41.40
C ASN A 115 13.55 -19.00 -39.87
N VAL A 116 14.54 -19.75 -39.37
CA VAL A 116 14.88 -19.78 -37.95
C VAL A 116 15.38 -18.41 -37.48
N ALA A 117 16.21 -17.72 -38.27
CA ALA A 117 16.68 -16.37 -37.94
C ALA A 117 15.51 -15.37 -37.88
N MET A 118 14.56 -15.44 -38.81
CA MET A 118 13.35 -14.60 -38.82
C MET A 118 12.48 -14.86 -37.58
N GLU A 119 12.28 -16.12 -37.22
CA GLU A 119 11.54 -16.51 -36.01
C GLU A 119 12.24 -16.00 -34.75
N PHE A 120 13.57 -16.14 -34.68
CA PHE A 120 14.40 -15.63 -33.59
C PHE A 120 14.26 -14.11 -33.40
N ILE A 121 14.19 -13.34 -34.49
CA ILE A 121 14.08 -11.87 -34.45
C ILE A 121 12.65 -11.42 -34.09
N SER A 122 11.62 -12.18 -34.50
CA SER A 122 10.21 -11.75 -34.43
C SER A 122 9.70 -11.34 -33.04
N GLY A 123 10.25 -11.92 -31.97
CA GLY A 123 9.88 -11.64 -30.58
C GLY A 123 10.74 -10.61 -29.85
N ARG A 124 11.79 -10.09 -30.49
CA ARG A 124 12.86 -9.33 -29.82
C ARG A 124 12.86 -7.85 -30.21
N ARG A 125 11.88 -7.10 -29.71
CA ARG A 125 11.72 -5.66 -30.03
C ARG A 125 12.79 -4.76 -29.39
N ASN A 126 13.39 -5.21 -28.29
CA ASN A 126 14.32 -4.42 -27.49
C ASN A 126 15.79 -4.73 -27.82
N ASP A 127 16.08 -5.88 -28.46
CA ASP A 127 17.44 -6.28 -28.82
C ASP A 127 17.90 -5.61 -30.13
N ARG A 128 19.20 -5.35 -30.23
CA ARG A 128 19.83 -4.82 -31.44
C ARG A 128 20.48 -5.97 -32.19
N ILE A 129 20.09 -6.18 -33.44
CA ILE A 129 20.49 -7.38 -34.19
C ILE A 129 21.21 -6.97 -35.49
N GLY A 130 22.44 -7.44 -35.66
CA GLY A 130 23.22 -7.34 -36.89
C GLY A 130 23.33 -8.68 -37.61
N LEU A 131 23.52 -8.65 -38.92
CA LEU A 131 23.73 -9.83 -39.77
C LEU A 131 25.04 -9.69 -40.55
N VAL A 132 25.85 -10.76 -40.57
CA VAL A 132 27.13 -10.84 -41.29
C VAL A 132 27.18 -12.08 -42.16
#